data_AF-A0A2N2EVX6-F1
#
_entry.id   AF-A0A2N2EVX6-F1
#
_cell.length_a   1.000
_cell.length_b   1.000
_cell.length_c   1.000
_cell.angle_alpha   90.00
_cell.angle_beta   90.00
_cell.angle_gamma   90.00
#
_symmetry.space_group_name_H-M   'P 1'
#
loop_
_entity.id
_entity.type
_entity.pdbx_description
1 polymer ?
#
loop_
_entity_poly.entity_id
_entity_poly.type
_entity_poly.pdbx_seq_one_letter_code
_entity_poly.pdbx_strand_id
1 'polypeptide(L)'
;MNWLIIKIYAFMYRNYIFAKRNIFAFFEIIFWPAVGIVSIGLMGSFLDLGSKTLSFLLTGAIFSGILQVTQLDVSYGLLYDVWSKSLKHTFMAPVYHYDYIIGSWIFGIVRGTLVFVMLAFFSRWAFDFFLPPFLVVFISLMGVMLSALIIGMSVNFFVLFLDRG
;
A
#
# COMPACT_ATOMS: atom_id res chain seq x y z
N MET A 1 -5.66 2.81 -29.44
CA MET A 1 -6.17 2.21 -28.19
C MET A 1 -5.15 1.30 -27.48
N ASN A 2 -4.31 0.52 -28.18
CA ASN A 2 -3.27 -0.34 -27.55
C ASN A 2 -2.06 0.40 -26.92
N TRP A 3 -1.78 1.63 -27.33
CA TRP A 3 -0.57 2.34 -26.90
C TRP A 3 -0.57 2.78 -25.43
N LEU A 4 -1.73 3.10 -24.86
CA LEU A 4 -1.85 3.46 -23.44
C LEU A 4 -1.63 2.25 -22.53
N ILE A 5 -2.18 1.09 -22.92
CA ILE A 5 -2.04 -0.17 -22.18
C ILE A 5 -0.59 -0.63 -22.14
N ILE A 6 0.14 -0.52 -23.27
CA ILE A 6 1.56 -0.87 -23.34
C ILE A 6 2.41 0.05 -22.44
N LYS A 7 2.10 1.35 -22.38
CA LYS A 7 2.80 2.29 -21.48
C LYS A 7 2.54 1.99 -20.01
N ILE A 8 1.28 1.68 -19.65
CA ILE A 8 0.91 1.29 -18.29
C ILE A 8 1.65 -0.01 -17.91
N TYR A 9 1.67 -1.00 -18.80
CA TYR A 9 2.37 -2.27 -18.57
C TYR A 9 3.89 -2.09 -18.46
N ALA A 10 4.49 -1.20 -19.26
CA ALA A 10 5.91 -0.87 -19.19
C ALA A 10 6.28 -0.16 -17.88
N PHE A 11 5.42 0.76 -17.39
CA PHE A 11 5.60 1.36 -16.06
C PHE A 11 5.37 0.35 -14.93
N MET A 12 4.40 -0.55 -15.07
CA MET A 12 4.18 -1.64 -14.12
C MET A 12 5.39 -2.58 -14.06
N TYR A 13 5.99 -2.90 -15.21
CA TYR A 13 7.20 -3.71 -15.32
C TYR A 13 8.43 -2.98 -14.75
N ARG A 14 8.54 -1.66 -14.94
CA ARG A 14 9.56 -0.82 -14.31
C ARG A 14 9.41 -0.81 -12.79
N ASN A 15 8.19 -0.64 -12.27
CA ASN A 15 7.87 -0.72 -10.85
C ASN A 15 8.18 -2.12 -10.28
N TYR A 16 7.90 -3.19 -11.04
CA TYR A 16 8.24 -4.56 -10.69
C TYR A 16 9.76 -4.79 -10.63
N ILE A 17 10.54 -4.27 -11.60
CA ILE A 17 12.01 -4.37 -11.58
C ILE A 17 12.61 -3.55 -10.42
N PHE A 18 12.08 -2.36 -10.13
CA PHE A 18 12.48 -1.57 -8.97
C PHE A 18 12.15 -2.27 -7.66
N ALA A 19 10.99 -2.92 -7.57
CA ALA A 19 10.59 -3.75 -6.43
C ALA A 19 11.51 -4.95 -6.23
N LYS A 20 11.84 -5.67 -7.31
CA LYS A 20 12.71 -6.85 -7.27
C LYS A 20 14.14 -6.49 -6.86
N ARG A 21 14.64 -5.31 -7.25
CA ARG A 21 15.97 -4.84 -6.85
C ARG A 21 16.02 -4.30 -5.42
N ASN A 22 14.88 -3.98 -4.82
CA ASN A 22 14.80 -3.39 -3.49
C ASN A 22 14.20 -4.38 -2.48
N ILE A 23 14.92 -5.48 -2.25
CA ILE A 23 14.59 -6.51 -1.24
C ILE A 23 14.36 -5.88 0.14
N PHE A 24 15.11 -4.81 0.46
CA PHE A 24 14.95 -4.06 1.70
C PHE A 24 13.57 -3.40 1.81
N ALA A 25 13.13 -2.70 0.77
CA ALA A 25 11.80 -2.08 0.75
C ALA A 25 10.66 -3.12 0.79
N PHE A 26 10.84 -4.28 0.13
CA PHE A 26 9.88 -5.37 0.21
C PHE A 26 9.77 -5.94 1.63
N PHE A 27 10.91 -6.13 2.31
CA PHE A 27 10.94 -6.58 3.70
C PHE A 27 10.28 -5.57 4.62
N GLU A 28 10.62 -4.29 4.49
CA GLU A 28 10.08 -3.20 5.31
C GLU A 28 8.55 -3.13 5.22
N ILE A 29 8.01 -3.23 4.01
CA ILE A 29 6.57 -3.18 3.71
C ILE A 29 5.79 -4.33 4.34
N ILE A 30 6.38 -5.52 4.49
CA ILE A 30 5.73 -6.68 5.11
C ILE A 30 5.96 -6.68 6.62
N PHE A 31 7.16 -6.28 7.04
CA PHE A 31 7.61 -6.31 8.42
C PHE A 31 6.77 -5.37 9.29
N TRP A 32 6.54 -4.12 8.86
CA TRP A 32 5.80 -3.14 9.67
C TRP A 32 4.35 -3.57 9.97
N PRO A 33 3.53 -3.96 8.97
CA PRO A 33 2.17 -4.46 9.24
C PRO A 33 2.16 -5.74 10.08
N ALA A 34 3.12 -6.65 9.85
CA ALA A 34 3.23 -7.89 10.62
C ALA A 34 3.51 -7.60 12.10
N VAL A 35 4.49 -6.73 12.38
CA VAL A 35 4.79 -6.28 13.75
C VAL A 35 3.58 -5.59 14.37
N GLY A 36 2.88 -4.71 13.63
CA GLY A 36 1.67 -4.04 14.11
C GLY A 36 0.58 -5.02 14.56
N ILE A 37 0.31 -6.06 13.77
CA ILE A 37 -0.68 -7.09 14.13
C ILE A 37 -0.22 -7.96 15.29
N VAL A 38 1.06 -8.35 15.34
CA VAL A 38 1.60 -9.11 16.48
C VAL A 38 1.45 -8.30 17.76
N SER A 39 1.83 -7.02 17.76
CA SER A 39 1.71 -6.15 18.93
C SER A 39 0.25 -5.99 19.37
N ILE A 40 -0.65 -5.70 18.43
CA ILE A 40 -2.08 -5.50 18.72
C ILE A 40 -2.75 -6.80 19.17
N GLY A 41 -2.41 -7.92 18.56
CA GLY A 41 -2.93 -9.25 18.91
C GLY A 41 -2.45 -9.71 20.29
N LEU A 42 -1.16 -9.52 20.61
CA LEU A 42 -0.62 -9.83 21.94
C LEU A 42 -1.24 -8.94 23.02
N MET A 43 -1.36 -7.64 22.76
CA MET A 43 -2.07 -6.73 23.66
C MET A 43 -3.53 -7.17 23.85
N GLY A 44 -4.19 -7.58 22.76
CA GLY A 44 -5.51 -8.21 22.76
C GLY A 44 -5.63 -9.35 23.76
N SER A 45 -4.69 -10.30 23.67
CA SER A 45 -4.65 -11.48 24.55
C SER A 45 -4.29 -11.14 26.01
N PHE A 46 -3.42 -10.16 26.24
CA PHE A 46 -3.01 -9.76 27.58
C PHE A 46 -4.13 -9.08 28.38
N LEU A 47 -4.99 -8.30 27.70
CA LEU A 47 -6.14 -7.64 28.33
C LEU A 47 -7.37 -8.55 28.46
N ASP A 48 -7.27 -9.84 28.09
CA ASP A 48 -8.37 -10.81 28.09
C ASP A 48 -9.63 -10.27 27.36
N LEU A 49 -9.39 -9.58 26.25
CA LEU A 49 -10.43 -8.96 25.45
C LEU A 49 -11.30 -10.06 24.82
N GLY A 50 -12.60 -10.02 25.10
CA GLY A 50 -13.55 -10.96 24.51
C GLY A 50 -13.39 -11.09 22.99
N SER A 51 -13.57 -12.31 22.46
CA SER A 51 -13.31 -12.70 21.06
C SER A 51 -13.80 -11.70 20.01
N LYS A 52 -14.95 -11.06 20.24
CA LYS A 52 -15.53 -10.06 19.34
C LYS A 52 -14.73 -8.74 19.29
N THR A 53 -14.23 -8.26 20.43
CA THR A 53 -13.46 -7.02 20.53
C THR A 53 -12.06 -7.21 19.95
N LEU A 54 -11.44 -8.35 20.22
CA LEU A 54 -10.14 -8.72 19.65
C LEU A 54 -10.21 -8.82 18.11
N SER A 55 -11.28 -9.43 17.59
CA SER A 55 -11.53 -9.48 16.14
C SER A 55 -11.74 -8.09 15.54
N PHE A 56 -12.45 -7.19 16.22
CA PHE A 56 -12.59 -5.81 15.74
C PHE A 56 -11.24 -5.08 15.68
N LEU A 57 -10.40 -5.23 16.71
CA LEU A 57 -9.10 -4.60 16.81
C LEU A 57 -8.12 -5.11 15.71
N LEU A 58 -8.06 -6.43 15.52
CA LEU A 58 -7.24 -7.06 14.48
C LEU A 58 -7.71 -6.66 13.07
N THR A 59 -9.02 -6.54 12.85
CA THR A 59 -9.57 -6.04 11.58
C THR A 59 -9.04 -4.63 11.29
N GLY A 60 -9.11 -3.73 12.28
CA GLY A 60 -8.59 -2.37 12.15
C GLY A 60 -7.09 -2.33 11.90
N ALA A 61 -6.32 -3.17 12.60
CA ALA A 61 -4.87 -3.29 12.42
C ALA A 61 -4.50 -3.73 10.99
N ILE A 62 -5.19 -4.75 10.46
CA ILE A 62 -4.99 -5.25 9.09
C ILE A 62 -5.28 -4.14 8.08
N PHE A 63 -6.42 -3.46 8.20
CA PHE A 63 -6.78 -2.37 7.28
C PHE A 63 -5.80 -1.19 7.35
N SER A 64 -5.36 -0.81 8.56
CA SER A 64 -4.36 0.24 8.73
C SER A 64 -3.04 -0.13 8.08
N GLY A 65 -2.59 -1.39 8.19
CA GLY A 65 -1.39 -1.87 7.53
C GLY A 65 -1.50 -1.81 6.00
N ILE A 66 -2.63 -2.24 5.45
CA ILE A 66 -2.87 -2.21 4.00
C ILE A 66 -2.90 -0.78 3.47
N LEU A 67 -3.60 0.11 4.18
CA LEU A 67 -3.66 1.53 3.85
C LEU A 67 -2.25 2.12 3.80
N GLN A 68 -1.44 1.87 4.83
CA GLN A 68 -0.08 2.38 4.92
C GLN A 68 0.79 1.88 3.76
N VAL A 69 0.76 0.58 3.47
CA VAL A 69 1.55 -0.01 2.37
C VAL A 69 1.18 0.58 1.01
N THR A 70 -0.12 0.64 0.71
CA THR A 70 -0.60 1.14 -0.58
C THR A 70 -0.39 2.63 -0.75
N GLN A 71 -0.48 3.42 0.32
CA GLN A 71 -0.16 4.85 0.30
C GLN A 71 1.34 5.09 0.04
N LEU A 72 2.20 4.33 0.71
CA LEU A 72 3.64 4.46 0.57
C LEU A 72 4.10 4.13 -0.85
N ASP A 73 3.55 3.08 -1.47
CA ASP A 73 3.87 2.72 -2.86
C ASP A 73 3.53 3.85 -3.86
N VAL A 74 2.45 4.59 -3.63
CA VAL A 74 2.07 5.75 -4.46
C VAL A 74 3.00 6.94 -4.22
N SER A 75 3.47 7.12 -2.98
CA SER A 75 4.28 8.28 -2.58
C SER A 75 5.76 8.10 -2.97
N TYR A 76 6.29 6.88 -2.85
CA TYR A 76 7.71 6.61 -3.07
C TYR A 76 8.16 6.86 -4.50
N GLY A 77 7.29 6.62 -5.49
CA GLY A 77 7.62 6.91 -6.89
C GLY A 77 8.11 8.35 -7.06
N LEU A 78 7.27 9.32 -6.67
CA LEU A 78 7.61 10.73 -6.82
C LEU A 78 8.79 11.12 -5.93
N LEU A 79 8.87 10.56 -4.73
CA LEU A 79 9.96 10.82 -3.79
C LEU A 79 11.33 10.44 -4.37
N TYR A 80 11.43 9.29 -5.06
CA TYR A 80 12.66 8.88 -5.74
C TYR A 80 13.05 9.80 -6.90
N ASP A 81 12.05 10.31 -7.63
CA ASP A 81 12.29 11.23 -8.75
C ASP A 81 12.75 12.63 -8.25
N VAL A 82 12.23 13.10 -7.12
CA VAL A 82 12.70 14.31 -6.40
C VAL A 82 14.14 14.11 -5.95
N TRP A 83 14.42 13.01 -5.25
CA TRP A 83 15.73 12.75 -4.66
C TRP A 83 16.85 12.60 -5.71
N SER A 84 16.52 12.02 -6.87
CA SER A 84 17.44 11.90 -8.00
C SER A 84 17.64 13.19 -8.80
N LYS A 85 16.99 14.31 -8.42
CA LYS A 85 16.92 15.57 -9.16
C LYS A 85 16.48 15.39 -10.63
N SER A 86 15.80 14.29 -10.93
CA SER A 86 15.44 13.90 -12.29
C SER A 86 14.04 14.38 -12.68
N LEU A 87 13.29 14.99 -11.76
CA LEU A 87 11.94 15.53 -12.00
C LEU A 87 11.85 16.34 -13.30
N LYS A 88 12.83 17.23 -13.55
CA LYS A 88 12.85 18.05 -14.78
C LYS A 88 12.97 17.22 -16.06
N HIS A 89 13.76 16.14 -16.02
CA HIS A 89 13.89 15.19 -17.13
C HIS A 89 12.64 14.31 -17.31
N THR A 90 11.98 13.92 -16.22
CA THR A 90 10.74 13.14 -16.26
C THR A 90 9.57 13.96 -16.82
N PHE A 91 9.50 15.26 -16.53
CA PHE A 91 8.48 16.17 -17.10
C PHE A 91 8.77 16.59 -18.55
N MET A 92 10.00 16.40 -19.05
CA MET A 92 10.34 16.60 -20.48
C MET A 92 9.93 15.42 -21.36
N ALA A 93 9.69 14.24 -20.77
CA ALA A 93 9.11 13.11 -21.49
C ALA A 93 7.58 13.31 -21.64
N PRO A 94 6.96 12.95 -22.78
CA PRO A 94 5.53 13.10 -23.02
C PRO A 94 4.73 12.03 -22.25
N VAL A 95 4.74 12.13 -20.92
CA VAL A 95 4.04 11.24 -19.99
C VAL A 95 3.22 12.13 -19.05
N TYR A 96 1.91 11.92 -19.02
CA TYR A 96 1.01 12.69 -18.13
C TYR A 96 1.22 12.25 -16.68
N HIS A 97 1.18 13.20 -15.73
CA HIS A 97 1.34 12.93 -14.28
C HIS A 97 0.40 11.83 -13.77
N TYR A 98 -0.79 11.72 -14.36
CA TYR A 98 -1.79 10.72 -14.01
C TYR A 98 -1.37 9.29 -14.35
N ASP A 99 -0.67 9.07 -15.47
CA ASP A 99 -0.23 7.73 -15.89
C ASP A 99 0.77 7.13 -14.88
N TYR A 100 1.59 7.99 -14.28
CA TYR A 100 2.57 7.62 -13.26
C TYR A 100 1.91 7.20 -11.95
N ILE A 101 0.98 8.04 -11.45
CA ILE A 101 0.29 7.79 -10.18
C ILE A 101 -0.59 6.54 -10.29
N ILE A 102 -1.31 6.37 -11.41
CA ILE A 102 -2.16 5.20 -11.64
C ILE A 102 -1.30 3.93 -11.77
N GLY A 103 -0.16 3.99 -12.46
CA GLY A 103 0.76 2.85 -12.59
C GLY A 103 1.33 2.37 -11.26
N SER A 104 1.71 3.30 -10.36
CA SER A 104 2.16 2.98 -9.01
C SER A 104 1.01 2.49 -8.12
N TRP A 105 -0.20 3.06 -8.28
CA TRP A 105 -1.37 2.62 -7.52
C TRP A 105 -1.81 1.19 -7.86
N ILE A 106 -1.89 0.82 -9.15
CA ILE A 106 -2.22 -0.56 -9.57
C ILE A 106 -1.27 -1.57 -8.94
N PHE A 107 0.01 -1.22 -8.90
CA PHE A 107 1.01 -2.08 -8.30
C PHE A 107 0.92 -2.11 -6.75
N GLY A 108 0.56 -0.98 -6.13
CA GLY A 108 0.17 -0.91 -4.72
C GLY A 108 -1.03 -1.80 -4.40
N ILE A 109 -2.04 -1.89 -5.27
CA ILE A 109 -3.18 -2.81 -5.08
C ILE A 109 -2.69 -4.27 -5.03
N VAL A 110 -1.81 -4.68 -5.94
CA VAL A 110 -1.27 -6.04 -5.98
C VAL A 110 -0.53 -6.37 -4.68
N ARG A 111 0.35 -5.46 -4.23
CA ARG A 111 1.10 -5.65 -2.97
C ARG A 111 0.21 -5.59 -1.74
N GLY A 112 -0.70 -4.62 -1.65
CA GLY A 112 -1.66 -4.49 -0.56
C GLY A 112 -2.56 -5.72 -0.42
N THR A 113 -2.95 -6.31 -1.56
CA THR A 113 -3.70 -7.59 -1.58
C THR A 113 -2.84 -8.74 -1.06
N LEU A 114 -1.56 -8.82 -1.44
CA LEU A 114 -0.64 -9.83 -0.93
C LEU A 114 -0.45 -9.70 0.60
N VAL A 115 -0.24 -8.49 1.09
CA VAL A 115 -0.13 -8.18 2.52
C VAL A 115 -1.42 -8.57 3.25
N PHE A 116 -2.59 -8.24 2.71
CA PHE A 116 -3.88 -8.67 3.28
C PHE A 116 -3.96 -10.18 3.43
N VAL A 117 -3.62 -10.95 2.38
CA VAL A 117 -3.68 -12.42 2.42
C VAL A 117 -2.71 -12.99 3.47
N MET A 118 -1.48 -12.47 3.54
CA MET A 118 -0.50 -12.90 4.55
C MET A 118 -0.98 -12.61 5.97
N LEU A 119 -1.46 -11.39 6.22
CA LEU A 119 -1.92 -10.96 7.53
C LEU A 119 -3.20 -11.68 7.97
N ALA A 120 -4.13 -11.89 7.05
CA ALA A 120 -5.35 -12.65 7.30
C ALA A 120 -5.02 -14.11 7.66
N PHE A 121 -4.08 -14.74 6.95
CA PHE A 121 -3.63 -16.09 7.27
C PHE A 121 -2.94 -16.15 8.63
N PHE A 122 -2.04 -15.21 8.93
CA PHE A 122 -1.36 -15.13 10.22
C PHE A 122 -2.34 -14.89 11.37
N SER A 123 -3.29 -13.98 11.21
CA SER A 123 -4.32 -13.67 12.20
C SER A 123 -5.27 -14.84 12.45
N ARG A 124 -5.59 -15.63 11.41
CA ARG A 124 -6.38 -16.86 11.53
C ARG A 124 -5.63 -17.89 12.37
N TRP A 125 -4.33 -18.07 12.11
CA TRP A 125 -3.50 -19.06 12.76
C TRP A 125 -3.17 -18.71 14.22
N ALA A 126 -2.89 -17.44 14.51
CA ALA A 126 -2.44 -17.01 15.83
C ALA A 126 -3.57 -16.66 16.81
N PHE A 127 -4.74 -16.23 16.31
CA PHE A 127 -5.79 -15.63 17.15
C PHE A 127 -7.23 -16.10 16.85
N ASP A 128 -7.40 -17.21 16.09
CA ASP A 128 -8.72 -17.77 15.73
C ASP A 128 -9.69 -16.75 15.11
N PHE A 129 -9.15 -15.87 14.29
CA PHE A 129 -9.89 -14.75 13.71
C PHE A 129 -11.02 -15.19 12.76
N PHE A 130 -12.24 -14.69 12.98
CA PHE A 130 -13.36 -14.87 12.07
C PHE A 130 -13.38 -13.76 11.02
N LEU A 131 -13.11 -14.15 9.76
CA LEU A 131 -13.25 -13.26 8.62
C LEU A 131 -14.73 -12.88 8.42
N PRO A 132 -15.05 -11.58 8.25
CA PRO A 132 -16.37 -11.15 7.83
C PRO A 132 -16.78 -11.73 6.47
N PRO A 133 -18.06 -11.64 6.07
CA PRO A 133 -18.52 -12.07 4.76
C PRO A 133 -17.68 -11.43 3.64
N PHE A 134 -17.39 -12.21 2.59
CA PHE A 134 -16.54 -11.80 1.46
C PHE A 134 -16.92 -10.44 0.87
N LEU A 135 -18.21 -10.15 0.76
CA LEU A 135 -18.72 -8.90 0.20
C LEU A 135 -18.34 -7.68 1.06
N VAL A 136 -18.37 -7.81 2.39
CA VAL A 136 -17.97 -6.75 3.31
C VAL A 136 -16.46 -6.51 3.21
N VAL A 137 -15.67 -7.58 3.14
CA VAL A 137 -14.21 -7.51 2.97
C VAL A 137 -13.85 -6.85 1.64
N PHE A 138 -14.56 -7.17 0.56
CA PHE A 138 -14.29 -6.60 -0.76
C PHE A 138 -14.59 -5.10 -0.82
N ILE A 139 -15.77 -4.68 -0.32
CA ILE A 139 -16.14 -3.25 -0.29
C ILE A 139 -15.18 -2.45 0.60
N SER A 140 -14.84 -2.98 1.77
CA SER A 140 -13.92 -2.31 2.70
C SER A 140 -12.50 -2.23 2.13
N LEU A 141 -11.99 -3.29 1.48
CA LEU A 141 -10.71 -3.24 0.77
C LEU A 141 -10.72 -2.17 -0.33
N MET A 142 -11.77 -2.12 -1.16
CA MET A 142 -11.88 -1.09 -2.20
C MET A 142 -11.87 0.32 -1.60
N GLY A 143 -12.62 0.55 -0.52
CA GLY A 143 -12.63 1.82 0.19
C GLY A 143 -11.24 2.20 0.73
N VAL A 144 -10.52 1.24 1.30
CA VAL A 144 -9.16 1.45 1.81
C VAL A 144 -8.18 1.76 0.67
N MET A 145 -8.23 1.04 -0.44
CA MET A 145 -7.38 1.28 -1.61
C MET A 145 -7.61 2.67 -2.23
N LEU A 146 -8.85 3.13 -2.26
CA LEU A 146 -9.18 4.49 -2.70
C LEU A 146 -8.68 5.55 -1.70
N SER A 147 -8.85 5.32 -0.39
CA SER A 147 -8.34 6.23 0.63
C SER A 147 -6.81 6.36 0.57
N ALA A 148 -6.11 5.25 0.34
CA ALA A 148 -4.65 5.22 0.19
C ALA A 148 -4.18 6.01 -1.04
N LEU A 149 -4.93 5.96 -2.15
CA LEU A 149 -4.66 6.78 -3.33
C LEU A 149 -4.79 8.28 -3.02
N ILE A 150 -5.86 8.68 -2.33
CA ILE A 150 -6.09 10.10 -1.99
C ILE A 150 -4.98 10.62 -1.07
N ILE A 151 -4.60 9.83 -0.07
CA ILE A 151 -3.53 10.20 0.86
C ILE A 151 -2.18 10.24 0.12
N GLY A 152 -1.88 9.26 -0.72
CA GLY A 152 -0.65 9.24 -1.53
C GLY A 152 -0.56 10.42 -2.50
N MET A 153 -1.66 10.79 -3.15
CA MET A 153 -1.74 12.00 -3.98
C MET A 153 -1.51 13.28 -3.17
N SER A 154 -2.04 13.34 -1.95
CA SER A 154 -1.86 14.49 -1.06
C SER A 154 -0.40 14.66 -0.66
N VAL A 155 0.29 13.56 -0.31
CA VAL A 155 1.73 13.57 -0.01
C VAL A 155 2.53 14.05 -1.22
N ASN A 156 2.24 13.49 -2.40
CA ASN A 156 2.88 13.89 -3.65
C ASN A 156 2.70 15.38 -3.97
N PHE A 157 1.51 15.93 -3.72
CA PHE A 157 1.23 17.36 -3.87
C PHE A 157 2.07 18.21 -2.90
N PHE A 158 2.15 17.81 -1.63
CA PHE A 158 2.98 18.50 -0.63
C PHE A 158 4.46 18.52 -1.00
N VAL A 159 5.01 17.40 -1.47
CA VAL A 159 6.41 17.30 -1.87
C VAL A 159 6.72 18.24 -3.03
N LEU A 160 5.83 18.32 -4.04
CA LEU A 160 5.99 19.25 -5.17
C LEU A 160 5.85 20.72 -4.75
N PHE A 161 5.01 21.01 -3.74
CA PHE A 161 4.88 22.36 -3.21
C PHE A 161 6.15 22.81 -2.49
N LEU A 162 6.76 21.93 -1.69
CA LEU A 162 7.98 22.22 -0.94
C LEU A 162 9.19 22.48 -1.86
N ASP A 163 9.32 21.73 -2.96
CA ASP A 163 10.43 21.88 -3.93
C ASP A 163 10.36 23.20 -4.73
N ARG A 164 9.22 23.91 -4.70
CA ARG A 164 9.02 25.19 -5.40
C ARG A 164 9.34 26.43 -4.55
N GLY A 165 9.56 26.29 -3.24
CA GLY A 165 9.91 27.38 -2.32
C GLY A 165 11.41 27.49 -2.11
#